data_AF-A0AAU1DVT0-F1
#
_entry.id   AF-A0AAU1DVT0-F1
#
_cell.length_a   1.000
_cell.length_b   1.000
_cell.length_c   1.000
_cell.angle_alpha   90.00
_cell.angle_beta   90.00
_cell.angle_gamma   90.00
#
_symmetry.space_group_name_H-M   'P 1'
#
loop_
_entity.id
_entity.type
_entity.pdbx_description
1 polymer ?
#
loop_
_entity_poly.entity_id
_entity_poly.type
_entity_poly.pdbx_seq_one_letter_code
_entity_poly.pdbx_strand_id
1 'polypeptide(L)'
;MTERDVMLNELAQGLRLMSQGIEWFDALGPEEQSEALLFLCHHCVQARVVAEDGPESIRRAGLRLTHTPAVLITRGRIEHQLGKIASLTPLDERRKAFRLLVAVFAIADGRRRERFCSDGCGHWWHRLSAAD
;
A
#
# COMPACT_ATOMS: atom_id res chain seq x y z
N MET A 1 -1.02 -0.16 18.35
CA MET A 1 -0.32 -0.84 17.25
C MET A 1 -0.99 -2.17 17.07
N THR A 2 -1.62 -2.39 15.91
CA THR A 2 -2.30 -3.65 15.60
C THR A 2 -1.38 -4.55 14.76
N GLU A 3 -1.66 -5.86 14.74
CA GLU A 3 -0.94 -6.79 13.85
C GLU A 3 -1.05 -6.38 12.38
N ARG A 4 -2.20 -5.82 11.99
CA ARG A 4 -2.44 -5.24 10.67
C ARG A 4 -1.48 -4.08 10.38
N ASP A 5 -1.27 -3.17 11.32
CA ASP A 5 -0.33 -2.05 11.12
C ASP A 5 1.09 -2.55 10.89
N VAL A 6 1.54 -3.56 11.65
CA VAL A 6 2.86 -4.16 11.49
C VAL A 6 2.98 -4.81 10.11
N MET A 7 2.04 -5.68 9.74
CA MET A 7 1.98 -6.35 8.44
C MET A 7 2.08 -5.36 7.26
N LEU A 8 1.26 -4.31 7.26
CA LEU A 8 1.23 -3.34 6.15
C LEU A 8 2.54 -2.52 6.07
N ASN A 9 3.14 -2.18 7.21
CA ASN A 9 4.41 -1.47 7.24
C ASN A 9 5.58 -2.36 6.82
N GLU A 10 5.63 -3.62 7.25
CA GLU A 10 6.66 -4.56 6.81
C GLU A 10 6.62 -4.77 5.29
N LEU A 11 5.42 -4.92 4.72
CA LEU A 11 5.24 -5.02 3.27
C LEU A 11 5.73 -3.76 2.53
N ALA A 12 5.36 -2.57 3.02
CA ALA A 12 5.77 -1.31 2.40
C ALA A 12 7.27 -1.05 2.51
N GLN A 13 7.91 -1.57 3.56
CA GLN A 13 9.34 -1.42 3.78
C GLN A 13 10.17 -2.54 3.16
N GLY A 14 9.53 -3.55 2.56
CA GLY A 14 10.20 -4.70 1.98
C GLY A 14 10.78 -5.68 3.01
N LEU A 15 10.36 -5.57 4.29
CA LEU A 15 10.73 -6.51 5.36
C LEU A 15 9.93 -7.81 5.29
N ARG A 16 8.78 -7.79 4.60
CA ARG A 16 7.95 -8.96 4.34
C ARG A 16 7.69 -9.09 2.83
N LEU A 17 7.67 -10.34 2.34
CA LEU A 17 7.42 -10.62 0.94
C LEU A 17 5.97 -10.34 0.57
N MET A 18 5.74 -9.84 -0.65
CA MET A 18 4.39 -9.61 -1.18
C MET A 18 3.55 -10.90 -1.22
N SER A 19 4.16 -12.08 -1.45
CA SER A 19 3.44 -13.36 -1.41
C SER A 19 2.83 -13.63 -0.04
N GLN A 20 3.59 -13.41 1.04
CA GLN A 20 3.10 -13.55 2.41
C GLN A 20 2.00 -12.52 2.73
N GLY A 21 2.12 -11.30 2.19
CA GLY A 21 1.06 -10.29 2.30
C GLY A 21 -0.24 -10.70 1.60
N ILE A 22 -0.14 -11.36 0.44
CA ILE A 22 -1.30 -11.89 -0.29
C ILE A 22 -1.93 -13.04 0.46
N GLU A 23 -1.14 -14.00 0.98
CA GLU A 23 -1.64 -15.10 1.81
C GLU A 23 -2.40 -14.57 3.03
N TRP A 24 -1.83 -13.58 3.73
CA TRP A 24 -2.49 -12.91 4.83
C TRP A 24 -3.80 -12.23 4.39
N PHE A 25 -3.79 -11.46 3.30
CA PHE A 25 -4.97 -10.75 2.82
C PHE A 25 -6.09 -11.70 2.35
N ASP A 26 -5.72 -12.83 1.77
CA ASP A 26 -6.65 -13.86 1.31
C ASP A 26 -7.30 -14.66 2.44
N ALA A 27 -6.64 -14.74 3.59
CA ALA A 27 -7.20 -15.36 4.79
C ALA A 27 -8.23 -14.48 5.50
N LEU A 28 -8.29 -13.18 5.18
CA LEU A 28 -9.26 -12.24 5.76
C LEU A 28 -10.67 -12.43 5.17
N GLY A 29 -11.69 -12.17 5.99
CA GLY A 29 -13.06 -12.06 5.52
C GLY A 29 -13.28 -10.85 4.59
N PRO A 30 -14.37 -10.80 3.80
CA PRO A 30 -14.62 -9.70 2.87
C PRO A 30 -14.68 -8.30 3.51
N GLU A 31 -15.19 -8.20 4.73
CA GLU A 31 -15.23 -6.93 5.46
C GLU A 31 -13.82 -6.50 5.89
N GLU A 32 -13.06 -7.41 6.48
CA GLU A 32 -11.67 -7.18 6.92
C GLU A 32 -10.72 -6.84 5.76
N GLN A 33 -10.92 -7.44 4.58
CA GLN A 33 -10.21 -7.03 3.37
C GLN A 33 -10.52 -5.59 2.98
N SER A 34 -11.79 -5.19 3.10
CA SER A 34 -12.21 -3.82 2.77
C SER A 34 -11.61 -2.82 3.76
N GLU A 35 -11.59 -3.18 5.05
CA GLU A 35 -10.89 -2.41 6.07
C GLU A 35 -9.40 -2.30 5.76
N ALA A 36 -8.72 -3.40 5.46
CA ALA A 36 -7.28 -3.40 5.17
C ALA A 36 -6.93 -2.48 3.98
N LEU A 37 -7.76 -2.47 2.93
CA LEU A 37 -7.59 -1.56 1.80
C LEU A 37 -7.81 -0.10 2.20
N LEU A 38 -8.82 0.19 3.02
CA LEU A 38 -9.05 1.55 3.54
C LEU A 38 -7.89 2.03 4.43
N PHE A 39 -7.38 1.16 5.32
CA PHE A 39 -6.19 1.45 6.12
C PHE A 39 -4.97 1.78 5.25
N LEU A 40 -4.73 1.00 4.19
CA LEU A 40 -3.67 1.30 3.22
C LEU A 40 -3.85 2.66 2.55
N CYS A 41 -5.08 3.02 2.16
CA CYS A 41 -5.35 4.35 1.61
C CYS A 41 -5.03 5.47 2.59
N HIS A 42 -5.40 5.32 3.86
CA HIS A 42 -5.06 6.28 4.90
C HIS A 42 -3.54 6.39 5.08
N HIS A 43 -2.82 5.26 5.11
CA HIS A 43 -1.36 5.25 5.19
C HIS A 43 -0.70 5.95 3.99
N CYS A 44 -1.20 5.75 2.76
CA CYS A 44 -0.73 6.49 1.58
C CYS A 44 -0.87 8.01 1.75
N VAL A 45 -2.02 8.47 2.25
CA VAL A 45 -2.27 9.90 2.48
C VAL A 45 -1.35 10.45 3.58
N GLN A 46 -1.18 9.73 4.70
CA GLN A 46 -0.27 10.12 5.79
C GLN A 46 1.21 10.14 5.34
N ALA A 47 1.57 9.26 4.41
CA ALA A 47 2.87 9.22 3.76
C ALA A 47 3.07 10.33 2.71
N ARG A 48 2.06 11.19 2.47
CA ARG A 48 2.07 12.28 1.49
C ARG A 48 2.30 11.77 0.07
N VAL A 49 1.50 10.78 -0.33
CA VAL A 49 1.40 10.30 -1.71
C VAL A 49 1.20 11.46 -2.70
N VAL A 50 1.86 11.37 -3.85
CA VAL A 50 1.77 12.34 -4.95
C VAL A 50 1.43 11.64 -6.26
N ALA A 51 0.93 12.39 -7.26
CA ALA A 51 0.44 11.80 -8.51
C ALA A 51 1.51 10.99 -9.26
N GLU A 52 2.77 11.39 -9.14
CA GLU A 52 3.94 10.75 -9.73
C GLU A 52 4.21 9.35 -9.16
N ASP A 53 3.65 9.01 -7.99
CA ASP A 53 3.77 7.68 -7.40
C ASP A 53 2.97 6.62 -8.19
N GLY A 54 1.95 7.06 -8.94
CA GLY A 54 1.03 6.18 -9.68
C GLY A 54 1.74 5.26 -10.69
N PRO A 55 2.42 5.79 -11.73
CA PRO A 55 3.06 4.95 -12.75
C PRO A 55 4.08 3.95 -12.18
N GLU A 56 4.91 4.38 -11.22
CA GLU A 56 5.91 3.53 -10.59
C GLU A 56 5.28 2.45 -9.71
N SER A 57 4.18 2.78 -8.99
CA SER A 57 3.45 1.80 -8.18
C SER A 57 2.86 0.66 -9.03
N ILE A 58 2.39 0.95 -10.26
CA ILE A 58 1.87 -0.06 -11.18
C ILE A 58 2.97 -1.06 -11.55
N ARG A 59 4.16 -0.56 -11.88
CA ARG A 59 5.33 -1.36 -12.23
C ARG A 59 5.75 -2.25 -11.05
N ARG A 60 5.91 -1.68 -9.85
CA ARG A 60 6.27 -2.42 -8.63
C ARG A 60 5.22 -3.45 -8.23
N ALA A 61 3.94 -3.12 -8.41
CA ALA A 61 2.84 -4.03 -8.14
C ALA A 61 2.73 -5.16 -9.18
N GLY A 62 3.45 -5.10 -10.30
CA GLY A 62 3.39 -6.11 -11.38
C GLY A 62 2.01 -6.17 -12.05
N LEU A 63 1.32 -5.03 -12.15
CA LEU A 63 -0.01 -4.95 -12.76
C LEU A 63 0.08 -4.54 -14.23
N ARG A 64 -0.86 -5.05 -15.04
CA ARG A 64 -1.07 -4.55 -16.40
C ARG A 64 -1.72 -3.17 -16.34
N LEU A 65 -1.35 -2.28 -17.25
CA LEU A 65 -1.97 -0.94 -17.37
C LEU A 65 -3.49 -0.99 -17.58
N THR A 66 -4.01 -2.12 -18.09
CA THR A 66 -5.44 -2.34 -18.33
C THR A 66 -6.22 -2.80 -17.10
N HIS A 67 -5.56 -3.17 -16.00
CA HIS A 67 -6.25 -3.51 -14.76
C HIS A 67 -6.90 -2.27 -14.15
N THR A 68 -8.13 -2.40 -13.63
CA THR A 68 -8.91 -1.29 -13.06
C THR A 68 -8.11 -0.42 -12.08
N PRO A 69 -7.40 -0.96 -11.07
CA PRO A 69 -6.67 -0.11 -10.14
C PRO A 69 -5.52 0.65 -10.81
N ALA A 70 -4.87 0.08 -11.84
CA ALA A 70 -3.84 0.76 -12.61
C ALA A 70 -4.42 1.91 -13.46
N VAL A 71 -5.61 1.73 -14.03
CA VAL A 71 -6.30 2.80 -14.76
C VAL A 71 -6.74 3.93 -13.83
N LEU A 72 -7.23 3.59 -12.63
CA LEU A 72 -7.70 4.58 -11.66
C LEU A 72 -6.55 5.44 -11.11
N ILE A 73 -5.43 4.82 -10.69
CA ILE A 73 -4.33 5.54 -10.03
C ILE A 73 -3.67 6.60 -10.92
N THR A 74 -3.73 6.44 -12.24
CA THR A 74 -3.16 7.39 -13.21
C THR A 74 -4.15 8.48 -13.65
N ARG A 75 -5.33 8.59 -13.04
CA ARG A 75 -6.38 9.53 -13.47
C ARG A 75 -6.70 10.58 -12.41
N GLY A 76 -6.52 11.86 -12.76
CA GLY A 76 -6.94 12.97 -11.89
C GLY A 76 -6.18 13.01 -10.56
N ARG A 77 -6.87 13.40 -9.48
CA ARG A 77 -6.25 13.55 -8.15
C ARG A 77 -6.06 12.18 -7.48
N ILE A 78 -4.81 11.82 -7.21
CA ILE A 78 -4.46 10.50 -6.65
C ILE A 78 -5.20 10.20 -5.34
N GLU A 79 -5.35 11.19 -4.45
CA GLU A 79 -6.08 11.07 -3.18
C GLU A 79 -7.53 10.57 -3.37
N HIS A 80 -8.23 11.08 -4.39
CA HIS A 80 -9.59 10.65 -4.70
C HIS A 80 -9.63 9.24 -5.31
N GLN A 81 -8.57 8.84 -6.02
CA GLN A 81 -8.50 7.53 -6.65
C GLN A 81 -8.19 6.43 -5.64
N LEU A 82 -7.41 6.73 -4.60
CA LEU A 82 -7.13 5.78 -3.52
C LEU A 82 -8.44 5.22 -2.92
N GLY A 83 -9.39 6.08 -2.55
CA GLY A 83 -10.67 5.63 -2.01
C GLY A 83 -11.48 4.74 -2.97
N LYS A 84 -11.45 5.06 -4.28
CA LYS A 84 -12.09 4.22 -5.31
C LYS A 84 -11.41 2.88 -5.46
N ILE A 85 -10.08 2.84 -5.41
CA ILE A 85 -9.28 1.61 -5.47
C ILE A 85 -9.57 0.73 -4.25
N ALA A 86 -9.65 1.30 -3.04
CA ALA A 86 -10.01 0.53 -1.85
C ALA A 86 -11.44 -0.02 -1.86
N SER A 87 -12.33 0.59 -2.62
CA SER A 87 -13.72 0.17 -2.75
C SER A 87 -13.94 -0.86 -3.88
N LEU A 88 -12.87 -1.32 -4.54
CA LEU A 88 -12.99 -2.27 -5.65
C LEU A 88 -13.53 -3.62 -5.17
N THR A 89 -14.36 -4.21 -6.02
CA THR A 89 -14.92 -5.55 -5.91
C THR A 89 -14.95 -6.15 -7.32
N PRO A 90 -14.93 -7.49 -7.49
CA PRO A 90 -14.93 -8.56 -6.48
C PRO A 90 -13.50 -8.92 -5.99
N LEU A 91 -13.31 -10.10 -5.38
CA LEU A 91 -12.07 -10.51 -4.70
C LEU A 91 -10.80 -10.37 -5.57
N ASP A 92 -10.87 -10.70 -6.86
CA ASP A 92 -9.72 -10.61 -7.75
C ASP A 92 -9.28 -9.14 -7.99
N GLU A 93 -10.24 -8.21 -8.04
CA GLU A 93 -9.97 -6.77 -8.08
C GLU A 93 -9.40 -6.27 -6.75
N ARG A 94 -9.85 -6.82 -5.61
CA ARG A 94 -9.27 -6.50 -4.29
C ARG A 94 -7.82 -6.92 -4.17
N ARG A 95 -7.45 -8.12 -4.65
CA ARG A 95 -6.04 -8.55 -4.68
C ARG A 95 -5.17 -7.60 -5.50
N LYS A 96 -5.67 -7.15 -6.66
CA LYS A 96 -4.96 -6.16 -7.49
C LYS A 96 -4.86 -4.81 -6.78
N ALA A 97 -5.94 -4.36 -6.13
CA ALA A 97 -5.96 -3.14 -5.32
C ALA A 97 -4.95 -3.20 -4.17
N PHE A 98 -4.90 -4.32 -3.43
CA PHE A 98 -3.97 -4.53 -2.33
C PHE A 98 -2.51 -4.40 -2.79
N ARG A 99 -2.13 -5.12 -3.85
CA ARG A 99 -0.77 -5.03 -4.43
C ARG A 99 -0.41 -3.60 -4.83
N LEU A 100 -1.35 -2.89 -5.47
CA LEU A 100 -1.12 -1.53 -5.90
C LEU A 100 -0.96 -0.57 -4.71
N LEU A 101 -1.87 -0.61 -3.75
CA LEU A 101 -1.86 0.30 -2.60
C LEU A 101 -0.63 0.08 -1.70
N VAL A 102 -0.17 -1.16 -1.52
CA VAL A 102 1.10 -1.44 -0.86
C VAL A 102 2.27 -0.80 -1.62
N ALA A 103 2.30 -0.91 -2.96
CA ALA A 103 3.35 -0.30 -3.77
C ALA A 103 3.31 1.23 -3.71
N VAL A 104 2.13 1.85 -3.73
CA VAL A 104 1.95 3.30 -3.54
C VAL A 104 2.47 3.71 -2.17
N PHE A 105 2.08 2.99 -1.11
CA PHE A 105 2.52 3.27 0.25
C PHE A 105 4.04 3.14 0.38
N ALA A 106 4.64 2.09 -0.17
CA ALA A 106 6.09 1.88 -0.17
C ALA A 106 6.87 3.04 -0.79
N ILE A 107 6.38 3.58 -1.92
CA ILE A 107 7.03 4.71 -2.60
C ILE A 107 6.87 5.99 -1.76
N ALA A 108 5.65 6.28 -1.30
CA ALA A 108 5.37 7.48 -0.52
C ALA A 108 6.13 7.48 0.82
N ASP A 109 6.10 6.37 1.55
CA ASP A 109 6.81 6.23 2.83
C ASP A 109 8.33 6.20 2.64
N GLY A 110 8.83 5.57 1.57
CA GLY A 110 10.24 5.63 1.18
C GLY A 110 10.72 7.08 0.98
N ARG A 111 9.99 7.87 0.20
CA ARG A 111 10.28 9.30 0.00
C ARG A 111 10.19 10.08 1.31
N ARG A 112 9.19 9.79 2.15
CA ARG A 112 9.05 10.44 3.47
C ARG A 112 10.27 10.14 4.34
N ARG A 113 10.72 8.89 4.40
CA ARG A 113 11.89 8.47 5.19
C ARG A 113 13.15 9.19 4.76
N GLU A 114 13.41 9.21 3.46
CA GLU A 114 14.60 9.86 2.89
C GLU A 114 14.65 11.36 3.22
N ARG A 115 13.50 12.04 3.23
CA ARG A 115 13.44 13.50 3.42
C ARG A 115 13.33 13.96 4.88
N PHE A 116 12.68 13.18 5.73
CA PHE A 116 12.26 13.64 7.06
C PHE A 116 12.73 12.74 8.21
N CYS A 117 13.38 11.62 7.91
CA CYS A 117 13.75 10.62 8.91
C CYS A 117 15.22 10.16 8.81
N SER A 118 16.02 10.81 7.97
CA SER A 118 17.44 10.50 7.77
C SER A 118 18.31 10.81 9.00
N ASP A 119 17.96 11.84 9.77
CA ASP A 119 18.75 12.31 10.93
C ASP A 119 18.22 11.79 12.28
N GLY A 120 17.53 10.65 12.25
CA GLY A 120 16.94 10.01 13.42
C GLY A 120 15.41 9.96 13.34
N CYS A 121 14.86 8.75 13.31
CA CYS A 121 13.41 8.54 13.23
C CYS A 121 12.84 8.02 14.56
N GLY A 122 11.91 8.78 15.15
CA GLY A 122 11.17 8.37 16.35
C GLY A 122 9.97 7.47 16.07
N HIS A 123 9.55 7.31 14.81
CA HIS A 123 8.39 6.50 14.47
C HIS A 123 8.63 5.01 14.75
N TRP A 124 7.66 4.35 15.37
CA TRP A 124 7.80 2.93 15.71
C TRP A 124 7.88 2.05 14.45
N TRP A 125 7.14 2.40 13.40
CA TRP A 125 7.08 1.59 12.18
C TRP A 125 8.39 1.63 11.39
N HIS A 126 9.21 2.67 11.53
CA HIS A 126 10.55 2.72 10.92
C HIS A 126 11.63 2.04 11.76
N ARG A 127 11.26 1.44 12.90
CA ARG A 127 12.13 0.64 13.77
C ARG A 127 11.80 -0.86 13.72
N LEU A 128 10.99 -1.27 12.74
CA LEU A 128 10.73 -2.68 12.47
C LEU A 128 12.01 -3.34 11.93
N SER A 129 12.20 -4.60 12.26
CA SER A 129 13.27 -5.46 11.73
C SER A 129 12.62 -6.60 10.95
N ALA A 130 13.30 -7.10 9.93
CA ALA A 130 12.85 -8.33 9.28
C ALA A 130 12.82 -9.44 10.34
N ALA A 131 11.75 -10.22 10.38
CA ALA A 131 11.76 -11.47 11.13
C ALA A 131 12.77 -12.42 10.45
N ASP A 132 13.69 -12.98 11.24
CA ASP A 132 14.66 -14.00 10.80
C ASP A 132 13.97 -15.24 10.20
#